data_AF-A0A645GKK5-F1
#
_entry.id   AF-A0A645GKK5-F1
#
_cell.length_a   1.000
_cell.length_b   1.000
_cell.length_c   1.000
_cell.angle_alpha   90.00
_cell.angle_beta   90.00
_cell.angle_gamma   90.00
#
_symmetry.space_group_name_H-M   'P 1'
#
loop_
_entity.id
_entity.type
_entity.pdbx_description
1 polymer ?
#
loop_
_entity_poly.entity_id
_entity_poly.type
_entity_poly.pdbx_seq_one_letter_code
_entity_poly.pdbx_strand_id
1 'polypeptide(L)'
;MLLDQPFPITKEVEQEIEIIKAETRCILNKVFELGKNDYAIGTVRAFQSGVLDVPFAPSNYTLNKILPARDNNGAVRLFDTGNLPFTQDLVDLHKAKMDERAKIEGRSASFQMVIDDIYAISKGRLVGRPR
;
A
#
# COMPACT_ATOMS: atom_id res chain seq x y z
N MET A 1 31.13 -1.64 8.34
CA MET A 1 30.43 -0.70 9.25
C MET A 1 29.27 -1.33 10.01
N LEU A 2 28.61 -2.41 9.54
CA LEU A 2 27.44 -3.02 10.22
C LEU A 2 27.48 -4.57 10.29
N LEU A 3 28.67 -5.20 10.26
CA LEU A 3 28.85 -6.64 9.96
C LEU A 3 27.96 -7.58 10.79
N ASP A 4 27.83 -7.33 12.10
CA ASP A 4 27.11 -8.21 13.04
C ASP A 4 25.97 -7.48 13.79
N GLN A 5 25.50 -6.34 13.28
CA GLN A 5 24.44 -5.59 13.94
C GLN A 5 23.07 -6.20 13.62
N PRO A 6 22.31 -6.68 14.63
CA PRO A 6 20.98 -7.21 14.40
C PRO A 6 19.97 -6.07 14.16
N PHE A 7 18.89 -6.38 13.45
CA PHE A 7 17.69 -5.54 13.44
C PHE A 7 16.76 -6.01 14.56
N PRO A 8 16.62 -5.27 15.68
CA PRO A 8 15.84 -5.72 16.82
C PRO A 8 14.35 -5.76 16.48
N ILE A 9 13.66 -6.80 16.97
CA ILE A 9 12.21 -6.87 16.90
C ILE A 9 11.64 -5.97 18.00
N THR A 10 11.09 -4.83 17.60
CA THR A 10 10.35 -3.92 18.48
C THR A 10 8.85 -4.11 18.30
N LYS A 11 8.06 -3.55 19.21
CA LYS A 11 6.60 -3.58 19.12
C LYS A 11 6.09 -2.97 17.81
N GLU A 12 6.72 -1.89 17.34
CA GLU A 12 6.38 -1.22 16.09
C GLU A 12 6.64 -2.13 14.88
N VAL A 13 7.76 -2.86 14.89
CA VAL A 13 8.10 -3.84 13.86
C VAL A 13 7.10 -4.99 13.86
N GLU A 14 6.75 -5.54 15.02
CA GLU A 14 5.75 -6.60 15.14
C GLU A 14 4.38 -6.16 14.63
N GLN A 15 3.94 -4.96 14.99
CA GLN A 15 2.67 -4.40 14.52
C GLN A 15 2.65 -4.27 12.99
N GLU A 16 3.72 -3.73 12.40
CA GLU A 16 3.83 -3.59 10.95
C GLU A 16 3.87 -4.95 10.23
N ILE A 17 4.57 -5.95 10.80
CA ILE A 17 4.58 -7.33 10.30
C ILE A 17 3.16 -7.90 10.25
N GLU A 18 2.38 -7.73 11.33
CA GLU A 18 1.03 -8.29 11.40
C GLU A 18 0.06 -7.60 10.43
N ILE A 19 0.19 -6.29 10.21
CA ILE A 19 -0.56 -5.56 9.19
C ILE A 19 -0.25 -6.12 7.80
N ILE A 20 1.03 -6.21 7.43
CA ILE A 20 1.47 -6.70 6.12
C ILE A 20 0.99 -8.14 5.89
N LYS A 21 1.09 -9.01 6.90
CA LYS A 21 0.58 -10.39 6.81
C LYS A 21 -0.94 -10.42 6.64
N ALA A 22 -1.68 -9.58 7.36
CA ALA A 22 -3.14 -9.53 7.25
C ALA A 22 -3.58 -9.08 5.85
N GLU A 23 -2.98 -8.02 5.30
CA GLU A 23 -3.22 -7.54 3.93
C GLU A 23 -2.89 -8.60 2.88
N THR A 24 -1.69 -9.19 3.00
CA THR A 24 -1.24 -10.26 2.08
C THR A 24 -2.19 -11.45 2.11
N ARG A 25 -2.64 -11.86 3.30
CA ARG A 25 -3.58 -12.97 3.47
C ARG A 25 -4.94 -12.68 2.84
N CYS A 26 -5.45 -11.45 2.96
CA CYS A 26 -6.69 -11.05 2.29
C CYS A 26 -6.60 -11.25 0.77
N ILE A 27 -5.51 -10.79 0.16
CA ILE A 27 -5.27 -10.94 -1.28
C ILE A 27 -5.14 -12.42 -1.65
N LEU A 28 -4.23 -13.16 -1.02
CA LEU A 28 -3.97 -14.55 -1.38
C LEU A 28 -5.19 -15.45 -1.18
N ASN A 29 -5.93 -15.27 -0.10
CA ASN A 29 -7.18 -16.01 0.13
C ASN A 29 -8.19 -15.76 -0.99
N LYS A 30 -8.36 -14.49 -1.41
CA LYS A 30 -9.30 -14.17 -2.48
C LYS A 30 -8.83 -14.68 -3.84
N VAL A 31 -7.53 -14.61 -4.13
CA VAL A 31 -6.95 -15.21 -5.34
C VAL A 31 -7.23 -16.71 -5.37
N PHE A 32 -6.99 -17.42 -4.27
CA PHE A 32 -7.23 -18.87 -4.17
C PHE A 32 -8.72 -19.23 -4.33
N GLU A 33 -9.61 -18.45 -3.71
CA GLU A 33 -11.07 -18.57 -3.85
C GLU A 33 -11.51 -18.39 -5.30
N LEU A 34 -11.09 -17.30 -5.96
CA LEU A 34 -11.40 -17.04 -7.36
C LEU A 34 -10.87 -18.12 -8.29
N GLY A 35 -9.74 -18.74 -7.93
CA GLY A 35 -9.13 -19.84 -8.65
C GLY A 35 -9.81 -21.20 -8.45
N LYS A 36 -10.73 -21.33 -7.50
CA LYS A 36 -11.26 -22.62 -7.02
C LYS A 36 -10.13 -23.57 -6.58
N ASN A 37 -9.25 -23.07 -5.71
CA ASN A 37 -8.05 -23.74 -5.18
C ASN A 37 -6.85 -23.83 -6.16
N ASP A 38 -6.82 -23.00 -7.21
CA ASP A 38 -5.70 -22.89 -8.15
C ASP A 38 -5.20 -21.44 -8.20
N TYR A 39 -3.95 -21.20 -7.77
CA TYR A 39 -3.39 -19.85 -7.74
C TYR A 39 -3.13 -19.26 -9.13
N ALA A 40 -2.81 -20.08 -10.14
CA ALA A 40 -2.54 -19.58 -11.49
C ALA A 40 -3.84 -19.08 -12.14
N ILE A 41 -4.90 -19.89 -12.10
CA ILE A 41 -6.23 -19.48 -12.59
C ILE A 41 -6.77 -18.31 -11.75
N GLY A 42 -6.58 -18.39 -10.43
CA GLY A 42 -6.95 -17.34 -9.49
C GLY A 42 -6.29 -16.00 -9.79
N THR A 43 -5.01 -16.01 -10.14
CA THR A 43 -4.24 -14.80 -10.47
C THR A 43 -4.81 -14.10 -11.70
N VAL A 44 -5.11 -14.85 -12.77
CA VAL A 44 -5.73 -14.28 -13.98
C VAL A 44 -7.06 -13.60 -13.65
N ARG A 45 -7.92 -14.27 -12.87
CA ARG A 45 -9.23 -13.74 -12.45
C ARG A 45 -9.11 -12.56 -11.48
N ALA A 46 -8.09 -12.58 -10.62
CA ALA A 46 -7.84 -11.51 -9.66
C ALA A 46 -7.43 -10.21 -10.35
N PHE A 47 -6.57 -10.27 -11.37
CA PHE A 47 -6.25 -9.09 -12.18
C PHE A 47 -7.49 -8.56 -12.93
N GLN A 48 -8.28 -9.45 -13.54
CA GLN A 48 -9.52 -9.07 -14.23
C GLN A 48 -10.54 -8.35 -13.32
N SER A 49 -10.57 -8.71 -12.04
CA SER A 49 -11.50 -8.13 -11.05
C SER A 49 -10.88 -7.01 -10.19
N GLY A 50 -9.56 -6.77 -10.28
CA GLY A 50 -8.82 -5.82 -9.45
C GLY A 50 -8.56 -6.27 -8.01
N VAL A 51 -8.83 -7.54 -7.68
CA VAL A 51 -8.42 -8.16 -6.41
C VAL A 51 -6.89 -8.21 -6.28
N LEU A 52 -6.21 -8.30 -7.43
CA LEU A 52 -4.78 -8.10 -7.55
C LEU A 52 -4.56 -6.93 -8.51
N ASP A 53 -3.83 -5.93 -8.06
CA ASP A 53 -3.59 -4.69 -8.81
C ASP A 53 -2.15 -4.23 -8.57
N VAL A 54 -1.58 -3.52 -9.54
CA VAL A 54 -0.20 -3.02 -9.48
C VAL A 54 -0.23 -1.56 -9.91
N PRO A 55 0.23 -0.62 -9.07
CA PRO A 55 0.08 0.79 -9.37
C PRO A 55 0.97 1.19 -10.55
N PHE A 56 0.44 2.01 -11.46
CA PHE A 56 1.15 2.53 -12.64
C PHE A 56 1.63 1.46 -13.61
N ALA A 57 0.99 0.29 -13.62
CA ALA A 57 1.35 -0.78 -14.53
C ALA A 57 0.96 -0.42 -15.98
N PRO A 58 1.85 -0.62 -16.96
CA PRO A 58 1.54 -0.36 -18.38
C PRO A 58 0.64 -1.44 -19.00
N SER A 59 0.35 -2.51 -18.27
CA SER A 59 -0.50 -3.62 -18.73
C SER A 59 -1.97 -3.19 -18.84
N ASN A 60 -2.60 -3.50 -19.97
CA ASN A 60 -4.04 -3.32 -20.17
C ASN A 60 -4.90 -4.34 -19.39
N TYR A 61 -4.29 -5.35 -18.77
CA TYR A 61 -4.99 -6.32 -17.91
C TYR A 61 -5.03 -5.89 -16.44
N THR A 62 -4.43 -4.76 -16.10
CA THR A 62 -4.39 -4.21 -14.75
C THR A 62 -5.40 -3.08 -14.64
N LEU A 63 -6.29 -3.13 -13.64
CA LEU A 63 -7.31 -2.08 -13.46
C LEU A 63 -6.72 -0.74 -13.03
N ASN A 64 -5.52 -0.73 -12.42
CA ASN A 64 -4.81 0.49 -12.02
C ASN A 64 -5.68 1.43 -11.14
N LYS A 65 -6.47 0.84 -10.24
CA LYS A 65 -7.32 1.58 -9.31
C LYS A 65 -6.63 1.86 -7.98
N ILE A 66 -5.65 1.04 -7.61
CA ILE A 66 -4.91 1.28 -6.37
C ILE A 66 -3.96 2.48 -6.53
N LEU A 67 -3.95 3.35 -5.53
CA LEU A 67 -3.09 4.53 -5.50
C LEU A 67 -2.25 4.52 -4.23
N PRO A 68 -0.92 4.33 -4.33
CA PRO A 68 -0.05 4.37 -3.16
C PRO A 68 0.39 5.80 -2.84
N ALA A 69 0.51 6.13 -1.56
CA ALA A 69 1.14 7.35 -1.07
C ALA A 69 1.91 7.05 0.21
N ARG A 70 2.88 7.88 0.58
CA ARG A 70 3.59 7.75 1.85
C ARG A 70 2.75 8.29 3.00
N ASP A 71 2.82 7.65 4.15
CA ASP A 71 2.32 8.23 5.39
C ASP A 71 3.27 9.31 5.94
N ASN A 72 2.92 9.84 7.11
CA ASN A 72 3.69 10.89 7.74
C ASN A 72 5.14 10.48 8.05
N ASN A 73 5.39 9.19 8.30
CA ASN A 73 6.71 8.65 8.63
C ASN A 73 7.45 8.13 7.39
N GLY A 74 6.81 8.19 6.22
CA GLY A 74 7.39 7.80 4.94
C GLY A 74 7.12 6.35 4.52
N ALA A 75 6.37 5.57 5.29
CA ALA A 75 5.98 4.23 4.90
C ALA A 75 4.92 4.29 3.78
N VAL A 76 4.99 3.38 2.81
CA VAL A 76 4.00 3.33 1.73
C VAL A 76 2.70 2.77 2.28
N ARG A 77 1.61 3.50 2.03
CA ARG A 77 0.22 3.15 2.33
C ARG A 77 -0.62 3.26 1.07
N LEU A 78 -1.87 2.84 1.16
CA LEU A 78 -2.84 2.96 0.09
C LEU A 78 -3.72 4.19 0.30
N PHE A 79 -3.51 5.21 -0.51
CA PHE A 79 -4.42 6.35 -0.59
C PHE A 79 -5.79 5.93 -1.15
N ASP A 80 -5.78 5.04 -2.14
CA ASP A 80 -6.96 4.35 -2.66
C ASP A 80 -6.67 2.85 -2.73
N THR A 81 -7.53 2.04 -2.09
CA THR A 81 -7.40 0.58 -2.07
C THR A 81 -8.04 -0.09 -3.28
N GLY A 82 -8.76 0.64 -4.13
CA GLY A 82 -9.44 0.10 -5.29
C GLY A 82 -10.30 -1.11 -4.94
N ASN A 83 -10.07 -2.22 -5.64
CA ASN A 83 -10.80 -3.49 -5.45
C ASN A 83 -10.02 -4.51 -4.60
N LEU A 84 -8.96 -4.08 -3.89
CA LEU A 84 -8.25 -5.00 -2.99
C LEU A 84 -9.21 -5.57 -1.95
N PRO A 85 -9.15 -6.87 -1.65
CA PRO A 85 -10.13 -7.55 -0.80
C PRO A 85 -9.86 -7.35 0.70
N PHE A 86 -9.50 -6.13 1.09
CA PHE A 86 -9.15 -5.81 2.47
C PHE A 86 -10.37 -5.75 3.37
N THR A 87 -10.18 -6.06 4.65
CA THR A 87 -11.19 -5.82 5.69
C THR A 87 -11.33 -4.32 5.93
N GLN A 88 -12.46 -3.91 6.50
CA GLN A 88 -12.70 -2.49 6.80
C GLN A 88 -11.62 -1.92 7.73
N ASP A 89 -11.16 -2.68 8.73
CA ASP A 89 -10.10 -2.26 9.65
C ASP A 89 -8.78 -1.91 8.93
N LEU A 90 -8.43 -2.67 7.88
CA LEU A 90 -7.22 -2.41 7.10
C LEU A 90 -7.39 -1.16 6.23
N VAL A 91 -8.56 -0.98 5.61
CA VAL A 91 -8.88 0.23 4.84
C VAL A 91 -8.84 1.47 5.74
N ASP A 92 -9.44 1.38 6.93
CA ASP A 92 -9.47 2.46 7.92
C ASP A 92 -8.07 2.78 8.45
N LEU A 93 -7.19 1.78 8.60
CA LEU A 93 -5.80 1.98 8.96
C LEU A 93 -5.06 2.85 7.92
N HIS A 94 -5.17 2.52 6.63
CA HIS A 94 -4.54 3.32 5.57
C HIS A 94 -5.07 4.74 5.56
N LYS A 95 -6.39 4.89 5.67
CA LYS A 95 -7.05 6.20 5.74
C LYS A 95 -6.54 7.02 6.93
N ALA A 96 -6.48 6.43 8.12
CA ALA A 96 -5.99 7.10 9.32
C ALA A 96 -4.53 7.57 9.16
N LYS A 97 -3.67 6.77 8.51
CA LYS A 97 -2.27 7.16 8.22
C LYS A 97 -2.16 8.31 7.22
N MET A 98 -3.07 8.38 6.24
CA MET A 98 -3.16 9.51 5.31
C MET A 98 -3.68 10.77 6.00
N ASP A 99 -4.69 10.64 6.86
CA ASP A 99 -5.27 11.74 7.63
C ASP A 99 -4.26 12.33 8.62
N GLU A 100 -3.43 11.49 9.25
CA GLU A 100 -2.31 11.92 10.10
C GLU A 100 -1.33 12.81 9.31
N ARG A 101 -0.91 12.37 8.12
CA ARG A 101 -0.03 13.15 7.24
C ARG A 101 -0.70 14.47 6.82
N ALA A 102 -1.95 14.42 6.39
CA ALA A 102 -2.73 15.58 5.95
C ALA A 102 -2.81 16.65 7.06
N LYS A 103 -3.10 16.23 8.29
CA LYS A 103 -3.13 17.11 9.46
C LYS A 103 -1.79 17.79 9.70
N ILE A 104 -0.68 17.05 9.61
CA ILE A 104 0.67 17.59 9.83
C ILE A 104 1.10 18.53 8.70
N GLU A 105 0.68 18.26 7.46
CA GLU A 105 0.99 19.10 6.30
C GLU A 105 0.06 20.32 6.15
N GLY A 106 -1.00 20.43 6.95
CA GLY A 106 -1.96 21.53 6.85
C GLY A 106 -2.73 21.56 5.53
N ARG A 107 -2.92 20.39 4.88
CA ARG A 107 -3.67 20.23 3.63
C ARG A 107 -4.52 18.97 3.66
N SER A 108 -5.56 18.90 2.84
CA SER A 108 -6.35 17.68 2.68
C SER A 108 -5.54 16.55 2.03
N ALA A 109 -5.76 15.31 2.47
CA ALA A 109 -5.28 14.13 1.76
C ALA A 109 -5.83 14.16 0.33
N SER A 110 -4.96 14.04 -0.67
CA SER A 110 -5.35 14.16 -2.08
C SER A 110 -4.37 13.44 -2.99
N PHE A 111 -4.79 13.20 -4.24
CA PHE A 111 -3.92 12.62 -5.27
C PHE A 111 -2.63 13.40 -5.49
N GLN A 112 -2.60 14.70 -5.17
CA GLN A 112 -1.37 15.50 -5.22
C GLN A 112 -0.26 14.93 -4.33
N MET A 113 -0.58 14.28 -3.20
CA MET A 113 0.41 13.61 -2.34
C MET A 113 1.14 12.48 -3.08
N VAL A 114 0.41 11.71 -3.91
CA VAL A 114 0.97 10.64 -4.74
C VAL A 114 1.99 11.23 -5.72
N ILE A 115 1.62 12.31 -6.41
CA ILE A 115 2.51 13.01 -7.36
C ILE A 115 3.74 13.55 -6.63
N ASP A 116 3.55 14.18 -5.48
CA ASP A 116 4.64 14.78 -4.71
C ASP A 116 5.65 13.70 -4.27
N ASP A 117 5.18 12.51 -3.88
CA ASP A 117 6.02 11.39 -3.46
C ASP A 117 6.80 10.76 -4.62
N ILE A 118 6.22 10.69 -5.82
CA ILE A 118 6.93 10.25 -7.05
C ILE A 118 8.16 11.12 -7.30
N TYR A 119 8.05 12.42 -7.10
CA TYR A 119 9.17 13.37 -7.29
C TYR A 119 10.01 13.63 -6.04
N ALA A 120 9.68 13.07 -4.88
CA ALA A 120 10.32 13.44 -3.62
C ALA A 120 11.82 13.12 -3.63
N ILE A 121 12.19 11.92 -4.09
CA ILE A 121 13.57 11.43 -4.09
C ILE A 121 14.47 12.28 -4.98
N SER A 122 14.02 12.62 -6.19
CA SER A 122 14.79 13.50 -7.09
C SER A 122 14.91 14.94 -6.57
N LYS A 123 14.08 15.31 -5.59
CA LYS A 123 14.13 16.58 -4.85
C LYS A 123 14.86 16.46 -3.49
N GLY A 124 15.54 15.35 -3.23
CA GLY A 124 16.41 15.16 -2.07
C GLY A 124 15.70 14.82 -0.75
N ARG A 125 14.48 14.29 -0.80
CA ARG A 125 13.70 13.94 0.40
C ARG A 125 12.87 12.67 0.21
N LEU A 126 12.55 11.97 1.30
CA LEU A 126 11.76 10.73 1.23
C LEU A 126 10.26 11.00 0.97
N VAL A 127 9.69 11.99 1.66
CA VAL A 127 8.27 12.33 1.61
C VAL A 127 8.07 13.64 0.86
N GLY A 128 7.12 13.65 -0.06
CA GLY A 128 6.73 14.81 -0.87
C GLY A 128 5.95 15.84 -0.06
N ARG A 129 6.64 16.55 0.84
CA ARG A 129 6.02 17.63 1.64
C ARG A 129 5.74 18.88 0.78
N PRO A 130 4.67 19.64 1.07
CA PRO A 130 4.45 20.97 0.53
C PRO A 130 5.67 21.88 0.71
N ARG A 131 5.76 22.93 -0.10
CA ARG A 131 6.73 24.02 0.10
C ARG A 131 6.12 25.10 0.96
#